data_AF-A0AAV2T964-F1
#
_entry.id   AF-A0AAV2T964-F1
#
_cell.length_a   1.000
_cell.length_b   1.000
_cell.length_c   1.000
_cell.angle_alpha   90.00
_cell.angle_beta   90.00
_cell.angle_gamma   90.00
#
_symmetry.space_group_name_H-M   'P 1'
#
loop_
_entity.id
_entity.type
_entity.pdbx_description
1 polymer ?
#
loop_
_entity_poly.entity_id
_entity_poly.type
_entity_poly.pdbx_seq_one_letter_code
_entity_poly.pdbx_strand_id
1 'polypeptide(L)'
;MRSLIFTLLLIACTSASLVENEIVFDKCEYCKSVGESLKVLLKTLVPDKTLDSLVETVCEKTGEFKPYCTIALKQLLEVVHKEIQAIDVAKICKLIKACS
;
A
#
# COMPACT_ATOMS: atom_id res chain seq x y z
N MET A 1 1.06 35.19 -20.41
CA MET A 1 2.03 34.25 -19.79
C MET A 1 1.43 32.83 -19.73
N ARG A 2 1.25 32.14 -20.86
CA ARG A 2 0.72 30.76 -20.91
C ARG A 2 1.45 29.85 -21.93
N SER A 3 2.56 30.32 -22.48
CA SER A 3 3.21 29.66 -23.63
C SER A 3 4.50 28.90 -23.31
N LEU A 4 5.11 29.08 -22.14
CA LEU A 4 6.42 28.46 -21.82
C LEU A 4 6.29 27.08 -21.16
N ILE A 5 5.18 26.81 -20.48
CA ILE A 5 4.96 25.54 -19.77
C ILE A 5 4.63 24.41 -20.76
N PHE A 6 3.88 24.71 -21.82
CA PHE A 6 3.57 23.73 -22.87
C PHE A 6 4.80 23.33 -23.68
N THR A 7 5.75 24.25 -23.90
CA THR A 7 7.00 23.94 -24.60
C THR A 7 7.94 23.09 -23.73
N LEU A 8 7.97 23.32 -22.41
CA LEU A 8 8.71 22.49 -21.45
C LEU A 8 8.17 21.05 -21.37
N LEU A 9 6.85 20.87 -21.43
CA LEU A 9 6.22 19.54 -21.46
C LEU A 9 6.51 18.78 -22.76
N LEU A 10 6.64 19.48 -23.89
CA LEU A 10 6.97 18.87 -25.19
C LEU A 10 8.45 18.45 -25.27
N ILE A 11 9.38 19.21 -24.67
CA ILE A 11 10.81 18.87 -24.64
C ILE A 11 11.10 17.69 -23.69
N ALA A 12 10.33 17.54 -22.61
CA ALA A 12 10.39 16.35 -21.76
C ALA A 12 9.94 15.07 -22.50
N CYS A 13 9.04 15.18 -23.48
CA CYS A 13 8.57 14.03 -24.27
C CYS A 13 9.42 13.71 -25.51
N THR A 14 10.18 14.66 -26.08
CA THR A 14 10.97 14.42 -27.32
C THR A 14 12.41 13.96 -27.09
N SER A 15 12.89 13.91 -25.84
CA SER A 15 14.10 13.14 -25.52
C SER A 15 13.88 11.62 -25.48
N ALA A 16 12.64 11.17 -25.71
CA ALA A 16 12.25 9.76 -25.80
C ALA A 16 12.75 9.03 -27.07
N SER A 17 13.61 9.64 -27.89
CA SER A 17 14.01 9.08 -29.19
C SER A 17 15.46 8.63 -29.32
N LEU A 18 16.27 8.55 -28.26
CA LEU A 18 17.69 8.16 -28.42
C LEU A 18 18.29 7.25 -27.33
N VAL A 19 17.46 6.55 -26.55
CA VAL A 19 17.95 5.41 -25.78
C VAL A 19 16.85 4.34 -25.74
N GLU A 20 16.84 3.47 -26.75
CA GLU A 20 16.44 2.06 -26.56
C GLU A 20 17.44 1.43 -25.57
N ASN A 21 17.44 1.88 -24.31
CA ASN A 21 17.81 0.97 -23.24
C ASN A 21 16.53 0.18 -23.04
N GLU A 22 16.55 -1.07 -23.47
CA GLU A 22 15.80 -2.11 -22.79
C GLU A 22 16.03 -1.90 -21.29
N ILE A 23 15.10 -1.21 -20.62
CA ILE A 23 14.94 -1.39 -19.19
C ILE A 23 14.53 -2.85 -19.12
N VAL A 24 15.51 -3.73 -18.90
CA VAL A 24 15.27 -5.11 -18.51
C VAL A 24 14.51 -5.00 -17.19
N PHE A 25 13.19 -4.91 -17.33
CA PHE A 25 12.31 -4.69 -16.21
C PHE A 25 12.21 -6.02 -15.51
N ASP A 26 13.03 -6.18 -14.48
CA ASP A 26 12.93 -7.33 -13.61
C ASP A 26 11.59 -7.26 -12.87
N LYS A 27 10.61 -8.00 -13.40
CA LYS A 27 9.27 -8.11 -12.85
C LYS A 27 9.30 -8.61 -11.40
N CYS A 28 10.29 -9.41 -11.04
CA CYS A 28 10.47 -9.92 -9.69
C CYS A 28 10.90 -8.80 -8.75
N GLU A 29 11.93 -8.02 -9.12
CA GLU A 29 12.39 -6.89 -8.31
C GLU A 29 11.33 -5.79 -8.20
N TYR A 30 10.61 -5.49 -9.28
CA TYR A 30 9.49 -4.56 -9.22
C TYR A 30 8.38 -5.04 -8.28
N CYS A 31 7.99 -6.31 -8.38
CA CYS A 31 6.98 -6.89 -7.48
C CYS A 31 7.41 -6.80 -6.02
N LYS A 32 8.67 -7.14 -5.71
CA LYS A 32 9.21 -7.04 -4.35
C LYS A 32 9.17 -5.60 -3.86
N SER A 33 9.62 -4.65 -4.68
CA SER A 33 9.64 -3.23 -4.32
C SER A 33 8.25 -2.68 -4.00
N VAL A 34 7.27 -2.97 -4.86
CA VAL A 34 5.87 -2.57 -4.65
C VAL A 34 5.27 -3.26 -3.42
N GLY A 35 5.52 -4.57 -3.26
CA GLY A 35 5.00 -5.35 -2.13
C GLY A 35 5.57 -4.90 -0.78
N GLU A 36 6.86 -4.60 -0.70
CA GLU A 36 7.49 -4.07 0.52
C GLU A 36 6.98 -2.65 0.81
N SER A 37 6.83 -1.80 -0.20
CA SER A 37 6.26 -0.46 -0.04
C SER A 37 4.82 -0.53 0.50
N LEU A 38 4.01 -1.45 -0.03
CA LEU A 38 2.65 -1.70 0.45
C LEU A 38 2.65 -2.21 1.89
N LYS A 39 3.55 -3.15 2.23
CA LYS A 39 3.69 -3.69 3.60
C LYS A 39 4.04 -2.59 4.60
N VAL A 40 4.95 -1.68 4.25
CA VAL A 40 5.31 -0.52 5.07
C VAL A 40 4.12 0.43 5.23
N LEU A 41 3.38 0.72 4.16
CA LEU A 41 2.18 1.55 4.22
C LEU A 41 1.11 0.94 5.12
N LEU A 42 0.86 -0.36 5.01
CA LEU A 42 -0.12 -1.07 5.85
C LEU A 42 0.26 -1.02 7.33
N LYS A 43 1.54 -1.20 7.67
CA LYS A 43 2.04 -1.03 9.05
C LYS A 43 1.91 0.41 9.57
N THR A 44 1.92 1.39 8.69
CA THR A 44 1.81 2.82 9.05
C THR A 44 0.35 3.28 9.15
N LEU A 45 -0.55 2.72 8.33
CA LEU A 45 -1.98 3.02 8.34
C LEU A 45 -2.72 2.35 9.49
N VAL A 46 -2.17 1.25 9.99
CA VAL A 46 -2.70 0.54 11.14
C VAL A 46 -1.62 0.48 12.25
N PRO A 47 -1.28 1.61 12.90
CA PRO A 47 -0.42 1.58 14.08
C PRO A 47 -1.21 1.03 15.26
N ASP A 48 -0.55 0.22 16.10
CA ASP A 48 -1.13 -0.34 17.34
C ASP A 48 -1.85 0.72 18.21
N LYS A 49 -1.39 1.98 18.18
CA LYS A 49 -1.91 3.08 19.01
C LYS A 49 -3.07 3.88 18.39
N THR A 50 -3.30 3.78 17.08
CA THR A 50 -4.36 4.55 16.39
C THR A 50 -5.65 3.75 16.28
N LEU A 51 -5.60 2.47 16.61
CA LEU A 51 -6.72 1.55 16.54
C LEU A 51 -7.75 1.79 17.63
N ASP A 52 -7.31 2.09 18.84
CA ASP A 52 -8.24 2.32 19.95
C ASP A 52 -9.17 3.50 19.67
N SER A 53 -8.64 4.62 19.15
CA SER A 53 -9.48 5.77 18.81
C SER A 53 -10.40 5.50 17.61
N LEU A 54 -9.94 4.69 16.65
CA LEU A 54 -10.76 4.28 15.51
C LEU A 54 -11.90 3.36 15.95
N VAL A 55 -11.59 2.40 16.83
CA VAL A 55 -12.56 1.48 17.42
C VAL A 55 -13.60 2.25 18.21
N GLU A 56 -13.17 3.19 19.06
CA GLU A 56 -14.10 4.05 19.79
C GLU A 56 -14.99 4.82 18.82
N THR A 57 -14.42 5.49 17.81
CA THR A 57 -15.17 6.28 16.83
C THR A 57 -16.21 5.45 16.06
N VAL A 58 -15.84 4.24 15.66
CA VAL A 58 -16.74 3.33 14.92
C VAL A 58 -17.83 2.79 15.84
N CYS A 59 -17.47 2.38 17.05
CA CYS A 59 -18.38 1.74 17.99
C CYS A 59 -19.26 2.73 18.78
N GLU A 60 -18.88 4.00 18.88
CA GLU A 60 -19.70 5.09 19.43
C GLU A 60 -21.09 5.12 18.76
N LYS A 61 -21.11 4.88 17.44
CA LYS A 61 -22.32 4.93 16.61
C LYS A 61 -23.27 3.76 16.83
N THR A 62 -22.87 2.74 17.58
CA THR A 62 -23.65 1.51 17.78
C THR A 62 -24.56 1.56 19.02
N GLY A 63 -24.50 2.64 19.81
CA GLY A 63 -25.36 2.85 20.97
C GLY A 63 -25.16 1.76 22.03
N GLU A 64 -26.22 1.03 22.38
CA GLU A 64 -26.20 -0.03 23.38
C GLU A 64 -25.26 -1.19 23.02
N PHE A 65 -24.96 -1.38 21.74
CA PHE A 65 -24.03 -2.41 21.26
C PHE A 65 -22.56 -1.99 21.31
N LYS A 66 -22.25 -0.77 21.77
CA LYS A 66 -20.87 -0.26 21.85
C LYS A 66 -19.89 -1.25 22.49
N PRO A 67 -20.18 -1.90 23.65
CA PRO A 67 -19.26 -2.86 24.25
C PRO A 67 -18.97 -4.06 23.35
N TYR A 68 -20.01 -4.61 22.71
CA TYR A 68 -19.87 -5.75 21.81
C TYR A 68 -19.11 -5.38 20.53
N CYS A 69 -19.43 -4.22 19.94
CA CYS A 69 -18.70 -3.68 18.81
C CYS A 69 -17.21 -3.51 19.13
N THR A 70 -16.88 -2.92 20.29
CA THR A 70 -15.49 -2.70 20.69
C THR A 70 -14.72 -4.01 20.81
N ILE A 71 -15.29 -5.05 21.42
CA ILE A 71 -14.65 -6.36 21.54
C ILE A 71 -14.44 -6.99 20.16
N ALA A 72 -15.50 -7.05 19.36
CA ALA A 72 -15.44 -7.67 18.04
C ALA A 72 -14.44 -6.96 17.12
N LEU A 73 -14.46 -5.63 17.09
CA LEU A 73 -13.59 -4.84 16.24
C LEU A 73 -12.13 -4.92 16.69
N LYS A 74 -11.84 -4.92 18.01
CA LYS A 74 -10.49 -5.16 18.52
C LYS A 74 -9.93 -6.51 18.10
N GLN A 75 -10.73 -7.58 18.23
CA GLN A 75 -10.31 -8.93 17.81
C GLN A 75 -10.06 -9.00 16.30
N LEU A 76 -10.92 -8.41 15.48
CA LEU A 76 -10.73 -8.37 14.03
C LEU A 76 -9.45 -7.60 13.65
N LEU A 77 -9.20 -6.48 14.31
CA LEU A 77 -8.01 -5.67 14.06
C LEU A 77 -6.71 -6.38 14.46
N GLU A 78 -6.72 -7.14 15.56
CA GLU A 78 -5.59 -7.98 15.97
C GLU A 78 -5.27 -9.04 14.92
N VAL A 79 -6.29 -9.69 14.36
CA VAL A 79 -6.13 -10.65 13.26
C VAL A 79 -5.53 -9.95 12.02
N VAL A 80 -6.07 -8.80 11.62
CA VAL A 80 -5.56 -8.03 10.48
C VAL A 80 -4.09 -7.62 10.69
N HIS A 81 -3.72 -7.20 11.90
CA HIS A 81 -2.34 -6.90 12.25
C HIS A 81 -1.41 -8.08 12.09
N LYS A 82 -1.83 -9.24 12.61
CA LYS A 82 -1.06 -10.47 12.50
C LYS A 82 -0.85 -10.87 11.05
N GLU A 83 -1.90 -10.76 10.22
CA GLU A 83 -1.81 -11.05 8.79
C GLU A 83 -0.90 -10.05 8.05
N ILE A 84 -0.99 -8.74 8.33
CA ILE A 84 -0.10 -7.71 7.74
C ILE A 84 1.36 -7.99 8.09
N GLN A 85 1.66 -8.39 9.34
CA GLN A 85 3.02 -8.74 9.75
C GLN A 85 3.53 -10.01 9.07
N ALA A 86 2.62 -10.98 8.84
CA ALA A 86 2.91 -12.25 8.18
C ALA A 86 3.01 -12.15 6.65
N ILE A 87 2.76 -10.98 6.03
CA ILE A 87 2.91 -10.79 4.58
C ILE A 87 4.34 -11.18 4.15
N ASP A 88 4.43 -12.27 3.39
CA ASP A 88 5.62 -12.73 2.69
C ASP A 88 5.56 -12.24 1.24
N VAL A 89 6.19 -11.09 0.99
CA VAL A 89 6.23 -10.45 -0.33
C VAL A 89 6.86 -11.37 -1.37
N ALA A 90 7.90 -12.13 -1.01
CA ALA A 90 8.55 -13.05 -1.92
C ALA A 90 7.60 -14.18 -2.34
N LYS A 91 6.83 -14.74 -1.40
CA LYS A 91 5.81 -15.75 -1.69
C LYS A 91 4.70 -15.18 -2.58
N ILE A 92 4.23 -13.96 -2.32
CA ILE A 92 3.22 -13.30 -3.16
C ILE A 92 3.75 -13.09 -4.58
N CYS A 93 4.99 -12.60 -4.73
CA CYS A 93 5.59 -12.40 -6.04
C CYS A 93 5.80 -13.70 -6.83
N LYS A 94 6.05 -14.83 -6.14
CA LYS A 94 6.03 -16.16 -6.76
C LYS A 94 4.62 -16.60 -7.17
N LEU A 95 3.62 -16.40 -6.31
CA LEU A 95 2.22 -16.76 -6.59
C LEU A 95 1.66 -16.06 -7.83
N ILE A 96 1.98 -14.77 -8.01
CA ILE A 96 1.56 -13.99 -9.19
C ILE A 96 2.47 -14.21 -10.41
N LYS A 97 3.43 -15.15 -10.33
CA LYS A 97 4.40 -15.47 -11.38
C LYS A 97 5.27 -14.28 -11.81
N ALA A 98 5.50 -13.32 -10.92
CA ALA A 98 6.46 -12.24 -11.12
C ALA A 98 7.89 -12.68 -10.80
N CYS A 99 8.05 -13.60 -9.85
CA CYS A 99 9.29 -14.29 -9.52
C CYS A 99 9.18 -15.79 -9.81
N SER A 100 10.31 -16.44 -10.08
CA SER A 100 10.44 -17.92 -10.10
C SER A 100 10.74 -18.48 -8.70
#